data_AF-A0A7S2PFL2-F1
#
_entry.id   AF-A0A7S2PFL2-F1
#
_cell.length_a   1.000
_cell.length_b   1.000
_cell.length_c   1.000
_cell.angle_alpha   90.00
_cell.angle_beta   90.00
_cell.angle_gamma   90.00
#
_symmetry.space_group_name_H-M   'P 1'
#
loop_
_entity.id
_entity.type
_entity.pdbx_description
1 polymer ?
#
loop_
_entity_poly.entity_id
_entity_poly.type
_entity_poly.pdbx_seq_one_letter_code
_entity_poly.pdbx_strand_id
1 'polypeptide(L)'
;GIHPTRPILFYYDSFGERFLKLQEFDGIGSVLMNADALQSIRQSMPDSNTVADPMHDLPEAIRYYRCGQSIEGGIRCDDSMRNFVCYADEHISEDEALDDNLCRIQKFDTNPCIDARFQVSWHPGWQDHKLKGHLLGNFLITALDDAVIELEQLRASHDPGTILKHLLQEEEKDRRTFKRTFVGKDYWNIKGMDWKLLLRGESICHTPLLPSKSRLQGLTTESDLVGDEFGNFDTGFNQFLMKAPEGVLPLAFDMNDRQHCQLLEVDHKDFFLVREQDGRVSTLVPNERELEVYKRSTRPEGIIMVCLKLCPLNKCPAAYVSIDEISQSTRLFVNVDGKPVTGVRKVDNCNILVGERGIRWGRK
;
A
#
# COMPACT_ATOMS: atom_id res chain seq x y z
N GLY A 1 4.22 25.28 -5.33
CA GLY A 1 3.46 24.87 -4.14
C GLY A 1 2.50 23.78 -4.54
N ILE A 2 2.30 22.80 -3.68
CA ILE A 2 1.26 21.78 -3.87
C ILE A 2 -0.04 22.44 -3.40
N HIS A 3 -0.96 22.69 -4.33
CA HIS A 3 -2.22 23.31 -3.99
C HIS A 3 -3.02 22.36 -3.08
N PRO A 4 -3.58 22.82 -1.96
CA PRO A 4 -4.13 21.97 -0.92
C PRO A 4 -5.37 21.18 -1.33
N THR A 5 -6.03 21.57 -2.41
CA THR A 5 -7.15 20.80 -3.00
C THR A 5 -6.70 19.71 -3.96
N ARG A 6 -5.39 19.60 -4.24
CA ARG A 6 -4.88 18.59 -5.18
C ARG A 6 -4.72 17.25 -4.48
N PRO A 7 -5.13 16.14 -5.11
CA PRO A 7 -4.78 14.82 -4.61
C PRO A 7 -3.26 14.69 -4.57
N ILE A 8 -2.74 14.35 -3.40
CA ILE A 8 -1.32 14.11 -3.19
C ILE A 8 -1.06 12.62 -3.31
N LEU A 9 -0.25 12.24 -4.29
CA LEU A 9 0.19 10.87 -4.46
C LEU A 9 1.61 10.72 -3.91
N PHE A 10 1.74 9.89 -2.88
CA PHE A 10 3.02 9.47 -2.35
C PHE A 10 3.50 8.23 -3.07
N TYR A 11 4.69 8.31 -3.66
CA TYR A 11 5.32 7.20 -4.33
C TYR A 11 6.54 6.74 -3.55
N TYR A 12 6.57 5.43 -3.33
CA TYR A 12 7.72 4.71 -2.82
C TYR A 12 8.21 3.81 -3.94
N ASP A 13 8.96 4.39 -4.88
CA ASP A 13 9.53 3.67 -6.01
C ASP A 13 11.06 3.73 -5.96
N SER A 14 11.70 2.61 -6.27
CA SER A 14 13.16 2.55 -6.44
C SER A 14 13.58 3.12 -7.80
N PHE A 15 12.64 3.27 -8.74
CA PHE A 15 12.89 3.79 -10.07
C PHE A 15 12.25 5.19 -10.24
N GLY A 16 13.09 6.22 -10.25
CA GLY A 16 12.65 7.64 -10.36
C GLY A 16 11.89 7.98 -11.65
N GLU A 17 11.96 7.15 -12.68
CA GLU A 17 11.31 7.38 -13.97
C GLU A 17 9.79 7.46 -13.88
N ARG A 18 9.16 6.64 -13.00
CA ARG A 18 7.71 6.65 -12.80
C ARG A 18 7.25 7.97 -12.20
N PHE A 19 8.02 8.53 -11.27
CA PHE A 19 7.74 9.84 -10.66
C PHE A 19 7.92 11.00 -11.63
N LEU A 20 8.99 11.03 -12.42
CA LEU A 20 9.19 12.09 -13.42
C LEU A 20 8.00 12.15 -14.37
N LYS A 21 7.46 10.99 -14.76
CA LYS A 21 6.22 10.91 -15.54
C LYS A 21 4.97 11.35 -14.79
N LEU A 22 4.93 11.19 -13.47
CA LEU A 22 3.82 11.66 -12.64
C LEU A 22 3.88 13.18 -12.38
N GLN A 23 5.07 13.76 -12.35
CA GLN A 23 5.25 15.21 -12.40
C GLN A 23 4.80 15.82 -13.73
N GLU A 24 4.81 15.05 -14.84
CA GLU A 24 4.20 15.50 -16.10
C GLU A 24 2.67 15.62 -16.01
N PHE A 25 2.02 15.08 -14.96
CA PHE A 25 0.60 15.29 -14.71
C PHE A 25 0.37 16.60 -13.98
N ASP A 26 0.06 17.61 -14.78
CA ASP A 26 -0.41 18.89 -14.27
C ASP A 26 -1.73 18.69 -13.47
N GLY A 27 -1.78 19.29 -12.26
CA GLY A 27 -2.90 19.15 -11.32
C GLY A 27 -2.79 18.04 -10.25
N ILE A 28 -1.71 17.25 -10.21
CA ILE A 28 -1.45 16.28 -9.13
C ILE A 28 -0.27 16.76 -8.28
N GLY A 29 -0.44 16.81 -6.96
CA GLY A 29 0.72 16.86 -6.06
C GLY A 29 1.36 15.48 -6.05
N SER A 30 2.56 15.31 -6.58
CA SER A 30 3.30 14.05 -6.42
C SER A 30 4.50 14.25 -5.53
N VAL A 31 4.65 13.38 -4.55
CA VAL A 31 5.82 13.33 -3.68
C VAL A 31 6.47 11.98 -3.89
N LEU A 32 7.70 11.98 -4.40
CA LEU A 32 8.52 10.79 -4.49
C LEU A 32 9.44 10.72 -3.29
N MET A 33 9.29 9.65 -2.52
CA MET A 33 10.31 9.19 -1.60
C MET A 33 11.05 8.03 -2.28
N ASN A 34 11.99 8.36 -3.17
CA ASN A 34 12.89 7.36 -3.76
C ASN A 34 14.12 7.15 -2.88
N ALA A 35 14.90 6.14 -3.23
CA ALA A 35 16.15 5.81 -2.55
C ALA A 35 17.06 7.04 -2.37
N ASP A 36 17.18 7.90 -3.39
CA ASP A 36 18.06 9.08 -3.34
C ASP A 36 17.53 10.18 -2.41
N ALA A 37 16.24 10.51 -2.49
CA ALA A 37 15.61 11.51 -1.62
C ALA A 37 15.67 11.06 -0.15
N LEU A 38 15.39 9.77 0.09
CA LEU A 38 15.58 9.17 1.41
C LEU A 38 17.03 9.26 1.83
N GLN A 39 17.98 8.88 0.98
CA GLN A 39 19.40 8.93 1.31
C GLN A 39 19.85 10.35 1.66
N SER A 40 19.39 11.36 0.92
CA SER A 40 19.63 12.76 1.23
C SER A 40 19.04 13.16 2.58
N ILE A 41 17.81 12.75 2.88
CA ILE A 41 17.18 13.03 4.18
C ILE A 41 17.95 12.34 5.31
N ARG A 42 18.31 11.07 5.13
CA ARG A 42 19.11 10.30 6.08
C ARG A 42 20.48 10.96 6.36
N GLN A 43 21.14 11.50 5.33
CA GLN A 43 22.40 12.23 5.48
C GLN A 43 22.23 13.59 6.17
N SER A 44 21.04 14.19 6.09
CA SER A 44 20.74 15.45 6.78
C SER A 44 20.44 15.27 8.27
N MET A 45 20.25 14.03 8.74
CA MET A 45 19.95 13.76 10.14
C MET A 45 21.15 13.99 11.05
N PRO A 46 20.90 14.47 12.28
CA PRO A 46 21.93 14.59 13.30
C PRO A 46 22.53 13.21 13.59
N ASP A 47 23.86 13.18 13.69
CA ASP A 47 24.60 12.00 14.08
C ASP A 47 24.56 11.85 15.60
N SER A 48 23.96 10.75 16.08
CA SER A 48 23.76 10.52 17.51
C SER A 48 25.08 10.41 18.27
N ASN A 49 26.18 10.02 17.61
CA ASN A 49 27.50 9.97 18.24
C ASN A 49 28.13 11.37 18.43
N THR A 50 27.54 12.41 17.83
CA THR A 50 28.01 13.80 17.93
C THR A 50 27.16 14.65 18.87
N VAL A 51 26.02 14.13 19.32
CA VAL A 51 25.10 14.80 20.24
C VAL A 51 25.43 14.36 21.66
N ALA A 52 25.63 15.32 22.58
CA ALA A 52 26.07 15.04 23.94
C ALA A 52 25.03 14.23 24.74
N ASP A 53 23.74 14.51 24.55
CA ASP A 53 22.65 13.76 25.17
C ASP A 53 21.53 13.47 24.15
N PRO A 54 21.71 12.44 23.29
CA PRO A 54 20.73 12.11 22.25
C PRO A 54 19.33 11.81 22.81
N MET A 55 19.23 11.36 24.06
CA MET A 55 17.97 11.03 24.72
C MET A 55 17.10 12.26 24.98
N HIS A 56 17.71 13.40 25.30
CA HIS A 56 16.98 14.63 25.57
C HIS A 56 16.96 15.57 24.35
N ASP A 57 18.02 15.54 23.55
CA ASP A 57 18.24 16.51 22.49
C ASP A 57 17.64 16.09 21.13
N LEU A 58 17.35 14.81 20.92
CA LEU A 58 16.77 14.31 19.68
C LEU A 58 15.32 13.81 19.86
N PRO A 59 14.44 13.99 18.86
CA PRO A 59 13.14 13.31 18.81
C PRO A 59 13.31 11.79 18.76
N GLU A 60 12.43 11.08 19.47
CA GLU A 60 12.45 9.60 19.56
C GLU A 60 12.52 8.89 18.20
N ALA A 61 11.91 9.47 17.15
CA ALA A 61 11.89 8.87 15.81
C ALA A 61 13.25 8.89 15.07
N ILE A 62 14.20 9.74 15.50
CA ILE A 62 15.54 9.86 14.87
C ILE A 62 16.69 9.63 15.85
N ARG A 63 16.39 9.34 17.12
CA ARG A 63 17.38 8.88 18.09
C ARG A 63 18.04 7.62 17.56
N TYR A 64 19.37 7.62 17.48
CA TYR A 64 20.19 6.49 17.03
C TYR A 64 19.99 6.05 15.58
N TYR A 65 19.17 6.77 14.80
CA TYR A 65 18.95 6.47 13.38
C TYR A 65 20.25 6.63 12.54
N ARG A 66 21.13 7.55 12.96
CA ARG A 66 22.47 7.73 12.41
C ARG A 66 23.49 7.66 13.54
N CYS A 67 24.42 6.71 13.46
CA CYS A 67 25.55 6.55 14.38
C CYS A 67 26.84 6.59 13.52
N GLY A 68 27.55 7.73 13.53
CA GLY A 68 28.72 7.99 12.69
C GLY A 68 28.40 8.36 11.23
N GLN A 69 29.26 7.89 10.31
CA GLN A 69 29.01 7.97 8.86
C GLN A 69 27.97 6.94 8.36
N SER A 70 27.40 6.16 9.29
CA SER A 70 26.49 5.06 8.99
C SER A 70 25.07 5.38 9.44
N ILE A 71 24.10 5.05 8.60
CA ILE A 71 22.67 5.05 8.94
C ILE A 71 22.33 3.62 9.33
N GLU A 72 22.17 3.34 10.63
CA GLU A 72 21.86 2.01 11.23
C GLU A 72 22.24 0.77 10.37
N GLY A 73 23.46 0.76 9.86
CA GLY A 73 24.04 -0.23 8.97
C GLY A 73 25.54 -0.09 9.12
N GLY A 74 26.08 -0.71 10.17
CA GLY A 74 27.41 -0.44 10.69
C GLY A 74 28.56 -0.90 9.78
N ILE A 75 28.88 -0.12 8.74
CA ILE A 75 30.08 -0.21 7.86
C ILE A 75 29.85 -0.86 6.47
N ARG A 76 30.62 -0.37 5.50
CA ARG A 76 30.55 -0.44 4.03
C ARG A 76 30.61 -1.88 3.45
N CYS A 77 29.64 -2.26 2.62
CA CYS A 77 29.68 -3.48 1.81
C CYS A 77 30.18 -3.18 0.39
N ASP A 78 31.27 -3.82 -0.05
CA ASP A 78 31.76 -3.77 -1.43
C ASP A 78 31.03 -4.78 -2.36
N ASP A 79 29.70 -4.95 -2.21
CA ASP A 79 28.90 -5.74 -3.15
C ASP A 79 27.47 -5.17 -3.26
N SER A 80 27.12 -4.67 -4.45
CA SER A 80 25.87 -3.96 -4.73
C SER A 80 24.66 -4.87 -4.94
N MET A 81 24.81 -6.20 -4.84
CA MET A 81 23.75 -7.15 -5.26
C MET A 81 23.29 -8.11 -4.15
N ARG A 82 23.89 -8.10 -2.96
CA ARG A 82 23.59 -9.09 -1.91
C ARG A 82 23.40 -8.45 -0.55
N ASN A 83 22.15 -8.50 -0.11
CA ASN A 83 21.67 -8.05 1.19
C ASN A 83 22.33 -8.79 2.37
N PHE A 84 23.17 -8.05 3.08
CA PHE A 84 23.27 -7.89 4.54
C PHE A 84 23.43 -9.12 5.46
N VAL A 85 24.67 -9.40 5.87
CA VAL A 85 24.99 -10.10 7.12
C VAL A 85 25.91 -9.19 7.94
N CYS A 86 25.56 -8.96 9.21
CA CYS A 86 26.45 -8.33 10.18
C CYS A 86 26.86 -9.39 11.21
N TYR A 87 28.16 -9.64 11.37
CA TYR A 87 28.68 -10.22 12.61
C TYR A 87 29.27 -9.07 13.42
N ALA A 88 28.93 -9.00 14.71
CA ALA A 88 29.75 -8.25 15.64
C ALA A 88 31.12 -8.92 15.62
N ASP A 89 32.18 -8.16 15.37
CA ASP A 89 33.53 -8.64 15.62
C ASP A 89 33.55 -9.11 17.08
N GLU A 90 33.87 -10.38 17.35
CA GLU A 90 33.91 -10.96 18.71
C GLU A 90 35.03 -10.35 19.57
N HIS A 91 35.58 -9.20 19.17
CA HIS A 91 36.76 -8.56 19.72
C HIS A 91 36.51 -7.13 20.22
N ILE A 92 35.26 -6.65 20.23
CA ILE A 92 34.93 -5.41 20.95
C ILE A 92 35.03 -5.72 22.45
N SER A 93 35.99 -5.08 23.11
CA SER A 93 36.23 -5.22 24.56
C SER A 93 34.97 -4.88 25.37
N GLU A 94 34.77 -5.56 26.51
CA GLU A 94 33.58 -5.39 27.37
C GLU A 94 33.33 -3.93 27.79
N ASP A 95 34.37 -3.09 27.80
CA ASP A 95 34.29 -1.66 28.17
C ASP A 95 33.85 -0.74 27.01
N GLU A 96 34.05 -1.13 25.75
CA GLU A 96 33.52 -0.41 24.55
C GLU A 96 32.13 -0.91 24.13
N ALA A 97 31.64 -1.98 24.77
CA ALA A 97 30.36 -2.60 24.45
C ALA A 97 29.14 -1.82 24.95
N LEU A 98 29.28 -0.74 25.74
CA LEU A 98 28.12 -0.03 26.30
C LEU A 98 27.42 0.88 25.28
N ASP A 99 28.18 1.66 24.50
CA ASP A 99 27.61 2.62 23.53
C ASP A 99 27.16 1.93 22.23
N ASP A 100 27.94 0.97 21.72
CA ASP A 100 27.58 0.20 20.52
C ASP A 100 26.37 -0.72 20.75
N ASN A 101 26.14 -1.14 21.99
CA ASN A 101 24.96 -1.93 22.34
C ASN A 101 23.71 -1.07 22.41
N LEU A 102 23.78 0.25 22.67
CA LEU A 102 22.59 1.10 22.72
C LEU A 102 21.98 1.33 21.33
N CYS A 103 22.79 1.71 20.32
CA CYS A 103 22.30 1.81 18.93
C CYS A 103 21.73 0.43 18.49
N ARG A 104 22.38 -0.69 18.87
CA ARG A 104 21.90 -2.04 18.54
C ARG A 104 20.59 -2.41 19.25
N ILE A 105 20.46 -2.11 20.54
CA ILE A 105 19.25 -2.39 21.33
C ILE A 105 18.08 -1.57 20.79
N GLN A 106 18.29 -0.28 20.52
CA GLN A 106 17.25 0.62 20.01
C GLN A 106 16.92 0.37 18.52
N LYS A 107 17.88 -0.12 17.73
CA LYS A 107 17.61 -0.60 16.36
C LYS A 107 16.59 -1.74 16.34
N PHE A 108 16.57 -2.60 17.37
CA PHE A 108 15.66 -3.75 17.45
C PHE A 108 14.65 -3.66 18.58
N ASP A 109 14.46 -2.48 19.21
CA ASP A 109 13.47 -2.35 20.26
C ASP A 109 12.07 -2.41 19.65
N THR A 110 11.63 -3.64 19.46
CA THR A 110 10.29 -4.01 19.09
C THR A 110 9.49 -4.34 20.34
N ASN A 111 9.73 -3.67 21.48
CA ASN A 111 8.86 -3.79 22.65
C ASN A 111 7.36 -3.80 22.34
N PRO A 112 6.81 -3.01 21.38
CA PRO A 112 5.40 -3.17 21.06
C PRO A 112 5.05 -4.50 20.37
N CYS A 113 6.01 -5.14 19.67
CA CYS A 113 5.82 -6.30 18.78
C CYS A 113 7.05 -7.24 18.78
N ILE A 114 7.25 -7.97 19.88
CA ILE A 114 8.52 -8.67 20.21
C ILE A 114 8.94 -9.75 19.20
N ASP A 115 8.04 -10.27 18.36
CA ASP A 115 8.33 -11.35 17.40
C ASP A 115 7.61 -11.17 16.05
N ALA A 116 7.81 -10.04 15.38
CA ALA A 116 7.20 -9.82 14.07
C ALA A 116 7.80 -10.81 13.03
N ARG A 117 7.00 -11.70 12.44
CA ARG A 117 7.48 -12.62 11.40
C ARG A 117 8.11 -11.83 10.24
N PHE A 118 9.27 -12.28 9.76
CA PHE A 118 10.14 -11.60 8.78
C PHE A 118 10.91 -10.38 9.30
N GLN A 119 10.85 -10.10 10.61
CA GLN A 119 11.84 -9.26 11.26
C GLN A 119 13.21 -9.92 11.09
N VAL A 120 14.12 -9.18 10.46
CA VAL A 120 15.50 -9.61 10.23
C VAL A 120 16.42 -8.58 10.86
N SER A 121 17.44 -9.05 11.58
CA SER A 121 18.39 -8.18 12.29
C SER A 121 19.19 -7.26 11.37
N TRP A 122 19.20 -7.54 10.07
CA TRP A 122 19.97 -6.77 9.10
C TRP A 122 19.17 -5.68 8.39
N HIS A 123 17.85 -5.62 8.55
CA HIS A 123 17.01 -4.60 7.92
C HIS A 123 16.63 -3.52 8.97
N PRO A 124 16.82 -2.21 8.71
CA PRO A 124 16.48 -1.12 9.65
C PRO A 124 14.96 -0.88 9.76
N GLY A 125 14.16 -1.93 9.52
CA GLY A 125 12.79 -1.86 9.02
C GLY A 125 11.90 -0.93 9.80
N TRP A 126 11.77 -1.12 11.11
CA TRP A 126 10.78 -0.36 11.89
C TRP A 126 11.14 1.12 11.99
N GLN A 127 12.41 1.49 12.22
CA GLN A 127 12.84 2.90 12.29
C GLN A 127 12.76 3.58 10.93
N ASP A 128 13.16 2.89 9.86
CA ASP A 128 13.03 3.42 8.50
C ASP A 128 11.56 3.64 8.13
N HIS A 129 10.67 2.70 8.48
CA HIS A 129 9.23 2.87 8.32
C HIS A 129 8.66 3.99 9.19
N LYS A 130 9.08 4.09 10.47
CA LYS A 130 8.70 5.18 11.38
C LYS A 130 9.11 6.51 10.80
N LEU A 131 10.37 6.67 10.40
CA LEU A 131 10.87 7.86 9.75
C LEU A 131 10.03 8.22 8.51
N LYS A 132 9.79 7.26 7.61
CA LYS A 132 8.95 7.52 6.42
C LYS A 132 7.58 8.01 6.82
N GLY A 133 6.94 7.34 7.78
CA GLY A 133 5.64 7.75 8.31
C GLY A 133 5.66 9.16 8.87
N HIS A 134 6.71 9.52 9.63
CA HIS A 134 6.90 10.86 10.16
C HIS A 134 7.13 11.91 9.06
N LEU A 135 7.92 11.61 8.04
CA LEU A 135 8.16 12.50 6.90
C LEU A 135 6.87 12.73 6.10
N LEU A 136 6.11 11.67 5.85
CA LEU A 136 4.79 11.74 5.21
C LEU A 136 3.83 12.58 6.05
N GLY A 137 3.75 12.32 7.35
CA GLY A 137 2.90 13.06 8.29
C GLY A 137 3.27 14.53 8.36
N ASN A 138 4.56 14.86 8.47
CA ASN A 138 5.05 16.24 8.50
C ASN A 138 4.69 16.96 7.19
N PHE A 139 4.99 16.34 6.05
CA PHE A 139 4.62 16.89 4.76
C PHE A 139 3.10 17.17 4.66
N LEU A 140 2.25 16.25 5.15
CA LEU A 140 0.80 16.45 5.16
C LEU A 140 0.38 17.62 6.08
N ILE A 141 1.03 17.77 7.23
CA ILE A 141 0.80 18.90 8.15
C ILE A 141 1.21 20.21 7.48
N THR A 142 2.38 20.28 6.84
CA THR A 142 2.82 21.48 6.11
C THR A 142 1.87 21.83 4.97
N ALA A 143 1.45 20.84 4.18
CA ALA A 143 0.48 21.06 3.11
C ALA A 143 -0.87 21.57 3.64
N LEU A 144 -1.30 21.11 4.82
CA LEU A 144 -2.51 21.59 5.48
C LEU A 144 -2.33 23.01 6.05
N ASP A 145 -1.17 23.32 6.62
CA ASP A 145 -0.86 24.66 7.14
C ASP A 145 -0.86 25.70 6.01
N ASP A 146 -0.17 25.39 4.90
CA ASP A 146 -0.21 26.20 3.68
C ASP A 146 -1.66 26.41 3.19
N ALA A 147 -2.50 25.36 3.27
CA ALA A 147 -3.91 25.45 2.92
C ALA A 147 -4.69 26.44 3.78
N VAL A 148 -4.45 26.39 5.09
CA VAL A 148 -5.13 27.23 6.07
C VAL A 148 -4.71 28.68 5.90
N ILE A 149 -3.42 28.93 5.67
CA ILE A 149 -2.88 30.26 5.38
C ILE A 149 -3.51 30.84 4.10
N GLU A 150 -3.57 30.05 3.02
CA GLU A 150 -4.21 30.46 1.76
C GLU A 150 -5.70 30.77 1.98
N LEU A 151 -6.41 29.91 2.72
CA LEU A 151 -7.81 30.12 3.05
C LEU A 151 -8.02 31.39 3.88
N GLU A 152 -7.15 31.69 4.83
CA GLU A 152 -7.21 32.90 5.65
C GLU A 152 -7.01 34.17 4.80
N GLN A 153 -6.05 34.16 3.87
CA GLN A 153 -5.82 35.26 2.93
C GLN A 153 -7.04 35.50 2.02
N LEU A 154 -7.68 34.43 1.54
CA LEU A 154 -8.91 34.53 0.76
C LEU A 154 -10.06 35.10 1.59
N ARG A 155 -10.20 34.68 2.86
CA ARG A 155 -11.22 35.19 3.79
C ARG A 155 -11.06 36.66 4.13
N ALA A 156 -9.83 37.20 4.10
CA ALA A 156 -9.60 38.63 4.30
C ALA A 156 -10.17 39.50 3.16
N SER A 157 -10.40 38.92 1.97
CA SER A 157 -10.75 39.66 0.75
C SER A 157 -12.07 39.24 0.11
N HIS A 158 -12.63 38.08 0.46
CA HIS A 158 -13.82 37.50 -0.17
C HIS A 158 -14.78 36.88 0.84
N ASP A 159 -16.07 36.87 0.51
CA ASP A 159 -17.08 36.15 1.31
C ASP A 159 -16.96 34.62 1.13
N PRO A 160 -17.43 33.81 2.10
CA PRO A 160 -17.32 32.35 2.03
C PRO A 160 -17.93 31.72 0.77
N GLY A 161 -18.98 32.30 0.19
CA GLY A 161 -19.62 31.77 -1.02
C GLY A 161 -18.74 31.96 -2.26
N THR A 162 -18.07 33.11 -2.36
CA THR A 162 -17.08 33.37 -3.41
C THR A 162 -15.87 32.45 -3.29
N ILE A 163 -15.38 32.22 -2.06
CA ILE A 163 -14.26 31.31 -1.79
C ILE A 163 -14.62 29.87 -2.21
N LEU A 164 -15.77 29.36 -1.77
CA LEU A 164 -16.22 28.02 -2.13
C LEU A 164 -16.34 27.87 -3.65
N LYS A 165 -16.91 28.87 -4.34
CA LYS A 165 -17.02 28.86 -5.80
C LYS A 165 -15.65 28.82 -6.48
N HIS A 166 -14.68 29.58 -5.98
CA HIS A 166 -13.31 29.58 -6.49
C HIS A 166 -12.64 28.21 -6.30
N LEU A 167 -12.72 27.63 -5.10
CA LEU A 167 -12.14 26.31 -4.81
C LEU A 167 -12.75 25.20 -5.69
N LEU A 168 -14.07 25.21 -5.89
CA LEU A 168 -14.75 24.27 -6.80
C LEU A 168 -14.31 24.46 -8.26
N GLN A 169 -14.01 25.69 -8.67
CA GLN A 169 -13.49 25.96 -10.02
C GLN A 169 -12.06 25.45 -10.21
N GLU A 170 -11.19 25.64 -9.21
CA GLU A 170 -9.83 25.10 -9.24
C GLU A 170 -9.83 23.58 -9.18
N GLU A 171 -10.68 22.96 -8.34
CA GLU A 171 -10.87 21.50 -8.33
C GLU A 171 -11.32 20.97 -9.71
N GLU A 172 -12.31 21.62 -10.33
CA GLU A 172 -12.79 21.22 -11.66
C GLU A 172 -11.72 21.40 -12.74
N LYS A 173 -10.92 22.46 -12.66
CA LYS A 173 -9.80 22.73 -13.56
C LYS A 173 -8.71 21.67 -13.40
N ASP A 174 -8.32 21.35 -12.18
CA ASP A 174 -7.34 20.29 -11.90
C ASP A 174 -7.86 18.93 -12.39
N ARG A 175 -9.15 18.62 -12.12
CA ARG A 175 -9.81 17.41 -12.62
C ARG A 175 -9.79 17.33 -14.15
N ARG A 176 -10.05 18.43 -14.85
CA ARG A 176 -9.97 18.49 -16.33
C ARG A 176 -8.55 18.29 -16.82
N THR A 177 -7.58 18.89 -16.16
CA THR A 177 -6.16 18.81 -16.50
C THR A 177 -5.69 17.37 -16.36
N PHE A 178 -5.91 16.74 -15.21
CA PHE A 178 -5.63 15.32 -14.97
C PHE A 178 -6.27 14.40 -16.03
N LYS A 179 -7.54 14.64 -16.39
CA LYS A 179 -8.23 13.87 -17.44
C LYS A 179 -7.65 14.05 -18.84
N ARG A 180 -6.97 15.18 -19.10
CA ARG A 180 -6.39 15.53 -20.41
C ARG A 180 -4.92 15.15 -20.56
N THR A 181 -4.15 15.07 -19.47
CA THR A 181 -2.72 14.73 -19.51
C THR A 181 -2.47 13.50 -20.38
N PHE A 182 -1.35 13.40 -21.07
CA PHE A 182 -1.02 12.15 -21.77
C PHE A 182 -0.47 11.13 -20.77
N VAL A 183 -1.02 9.91 -20.74
CA VAL A 183 -0.35 8.80 -20.03
C VAL A 183 0.59 8.16 -21.03
N GLY A 184 1.89 8.17 -20.72
CA GLY A 184 2.91 7.50 -21.54
C GLY A 184 2.49 6.05 -21.83
N LYS A 185 2.35 5.70 -23.12
CA LYS A 185 1.93 4.36 -23.55
C LYS A 185 2.94 3.28 -23.20
N ASP A 186 4.20 3.66 -23.04
CA ASP A 186 5.33 2.72 -22.99
C ASP A 186 5.35 1.89 -21.71
N TYR A 187 4.84 2.40 -20.59
CA TYR A 187 4.77 1.67 -19.32
C TYR A 187 3.61 0.67 -19.24
N TRP A 188 2.55 0.89 -20.01
CA TRP A 188 1.29 0.13 -19.90
C TRP A 188 0.86 -0.41 -21.24
N ASN A 189 1.81 -0.87 -22.06
CA ASN A 189 1.56 -1.35 -23.42
C ASN A 189 0.88 -2.73 -23.44
N ILE A 190 -0.21 -2.88 -22.69
CA ILE A 190 -1.06 -4.05 -22.66
C ILE A 190 -2.02 -3.91 -23.84
N LYS A 191 -1.73 -4.64 -24.92
CA LYS A 191 -2.49 -4.59 -26.17
C LYS A 191 -3.99 -4.74 -25.89
N GLY A 192 -4.78 -3.74 -26.30
CA GLY A 192 -6.24 -3.73 -26.15
C GLY A 192 -6.75 -3.39 -24.74
N MET A 193 -5.89 -2.87 -23.86
CA MET A 193 -6.33 -2.23 -22.62
C MET A 193 -6.67 -0.76 -22.86
N ASP A 194 -7.86 -0.36 -22.43
CA ASP A 194 -8.23 1.04 -22.35
C ASP A 194 -7.66 1.64 -21.06
N TRP A 195 -6.40 2.12 -21.12
CA TRP A 195 -5.74 2.72 -19.96
C TRP A 195 -6.50 3.94 -19.42
N LYS A 196 -7.30 4.63 -20.26
CA LYS A 196 -8.15 5.72 -19.81
C LYS A 196 -9.25 5.20 -18.90
N LEU A 197 -9.80 4.01 -19.17
CA LEU A 197 -10.75 3.37 -18.28
C LEU A 197 -10.10 3.01 -16.93
N LEU A 198 -8.87 2.47 -16.93
CA LEU A 198 -8.19 2.06 -15.71
C LEU A 198 -7.74 3.25 -14.84
N LEU A 199 -7.14 4.27 -15.43
CA LEU A 199 -6.52 5.39 -14.71
C LEU A 199 -7.45 6.60 -14.54
N ARG A 200 -8.47 6.73 -15.38
CA ARG A 200 -9.37 7.90 -15.43
C ARG A 200 -10.85 7.54 -15.47
N GLY A 201 -11.16 6.24 -15.37
CA GLY A 201 -12.53 5.81 -15.17
C GLY A 201 -13.07 6.45 -13.90
N GLU A 202 -14.39 6.61 -13.84
CA GLU A 202 -15.06 6.84 -12.55
C GLU A 202 -14.87 5.55 -11.75
N SER A 203 -13.79 5.48 -10.98
CA SER A 203 -13.59 4.44 -10.00
C SER A 203 -14.61 4.68 -8.89
N ILE A 204 -15.26 3.59 -8.48
CA ILE A 204 -16.15 3.58 -7.32
C ILE A 204 -15.40 4.10 -6.08
N CYS A 205 -14.09 3.83 -5.99
CA CYS A 205 -13.23 4.33 -4.93
C CYS A 205 -12.29 5.44 -5.44
N HIS A 206 -12.51 6.70 -5.05
CA HIS A 206 -11.54 7.79 -5.29
C HIS A 206 -10.38 7.76 -4.28
N THR A 207 -10.63 7.19 -3.10
CA THR A 207 -9.63 6.74 -2.12
C THR A 207 -10.12 5.38 -1.63
N PRO A 208 -9.72 4.25 -2.24
CA PRO A 208 -10.06 2.96 -1.67
C PRO A 208 -9.55 2.95 -0.23
N LEU A 209 -10.44 2.64 0.70
CA LEU A 209 -10.00 2.27 2.03
C LEU A 209 -8.95 1.18 1.85
N LEU A 210 -7.89 1.21 2.67
CA LEU A 210 -6.97 0.08 2.72
C LEU A 210 -7.81 -1.20 2.87
N PRO A 211 -7.51 -2.31 2.17
CA PRO A 211 -8.31 -3.52 2.24
C PRO A 211 -8.63 -3.94 3.69
N SER A 212 -7.65 -3.76 4.57
CA SER A 212 -7.79 -3.98 6.01
C SER A 212 -8.75 -3.02 6.71
N LYS A 213 -8.81 -1.74 6.31
CA LYS A 213 -9.80 -0.78 6.82
C LYS A 213 -11.20 -1.07 6.31
N SER A 214 -11.33 -1.43 5.02
CA SER A 214 -12.60 -1.89 4.43
C SER A 214 -13.17 -3.08 5.21
N ARG A 215 -12.29 -4.01 5.60
CA ARG A 215 -12.61 -5.15 6.44
C ARG A 215 -12.93 -4.78 7.89
N LEU A 216 -12.12 -3.94 8.54
CA LEU A 216 -12.36 -3.46 9.91
C LEU A 216 -13.76 -2.83 10.02
N GLN A 217 -14.20 -2.17 8.95
CA GLN A 217 -15.52 -1.56 8.81
C GLN A 217 -16.62 -2.53 8.37
N GLY A 218 -16.32 -3.83 8.20
CA GLY A 218 -17.27 -4.83 7.75
C GLY A 218 -17.82 -4.60 6.34
N LEU A 219 -17.14 -3.81 5.50
CA LEU A 219 -17.61 -3.48 4.14
C LEU A 219 -17.40 -4.66 3.20
N THR A 220 -16.19 -5.22 3.17
CA THR A 220 -15.85 -6.30 2.23
C THR A 220 -16.51 -7.64 2.58
N THR A 221 -16.76 -7.89 3.87
CA THR A 221 -17.34 -9.17 4.34
C THR A 221 -18.83 -9.10 4.64
N GLU A 222 -19.44 -7.91 4.55
CA GLU A 222 -20.83 -7.66 4.97
C GLU A 222 -21.14 -8.06 6.42
N SER A 223 -20.10 -8.20 7.25
CA SER A 223 -20.24 -8.63 8.64
C SER A 223 -20.69 -7.49 9.54
N ASP A 224 -21.66 -7.75 10.41
CA ASP A 224 -22.07 -6.82 11.47
C ASP A 224 -20.98 -6.61 12.54
N LEU A 225 -19.92 -7.43 12.51
CA LEU A 225 -18.72 -7.26 13.33
C LEU A 225 -17.85 -6.14 12.76
N VAL A 226 -18.27 -4.91 13.05
CA VAL A 226 -17.49 -3.70 12.84
C VAL A 226 -16.64 -3.47 14.07
N GLY A 227 -15.32 -3.64 13.95
CA GLY A 227 -14.43 -3.61 15.10
C GLY A 227 -13.75 -2.28 15.35
N ASP A 228 -13.23 -2.19 16.57
CA ASP A 228 -12.20 -1.25 16.98
C ASP A 228 -10.81 -1.89 16.82
N GLU A 229 -9.76 -1.11 17.11
CA GLU A 229 -8.36 -1.56 17.08
C GLU A 229 -8.04 -2.64 18.13
N PHE A 230 -9.04 -3.17 18.86
CA PHE A 230 -8.91 -4.17 19.91
C PHE A 230 -9.46 -5.54 19.52
N GLY A 231 -9.63 -5.80 18.22
CA GLY A 231 -9.94 -7.13 17.69
C GLY A 231 -11.43 -7.48 17.58
N ASN A 232 -12.34 -6.51 17.73
CA ASN A 232 -13.79 -6.73 17.62
C ASN A 232 -14.33 -6.71 16.17
N PHE A 233 -13.53 -7.11 15.17
CA PHE A 233 -13.95 -7.15 13.78
C PHE A 233 -13.92 -8.56 13.22
N ASP A 234 -14.60 -8.73 12.08
CA ASP A 234 -14.48 -9.95 11.29
C ASP A 234 -13.03 -10.16 10.84
N THR A 235 -12.31 -11.03 11.54
CA THR A 235 -10.94 -11.49 11.20
C THR A 235 -10.93 -12.58 10.13
N GLY A 236 -12.11 -13.07 9.73
CA GLY A 236 -12.35 -13.93 8.59
C GLY A 236 -11.82 -15.31 8.82
N PHE A 237 -11.50 -15.98 7.73
CA PHE A 237 -11.31 -17.41 7.76
C PHE A 237 -9.85 -17.81 7.93
N ASN A 238 -9.53 -18.57 8.98
CA ASN A 238 -8.23 -19.21 9.08
C ASN A 238 -8.15 -20.34 8.03
N GLN A 239 -7.27 -20.17 7.03
CA GLN A 239 -7.16 -21.10 5.90
C GLN A 239 -6.93 -22.57 6.29
N PHE A 240 -6.37 -22.84 7.48
CA PHE A 240 -6.00 -24.18 7.93
C PHE A 240 -7.05 -24.87 8.81
N LEU A 241 -7.92 -24.11 9.49
CA LEU A 241 -8.71 -24.65 10.60
C LEU A 241 -10.18 -24.90 10.25
N MET A 242 -10.71 -24.29 9.20
CA MET A 242 -12.14 -24.25 8.98
C MET A 242 -12.54 -24.82 7.61
N LYS A 243 -13.81 -25.23 7.50
CA LYS A 243 -14.50 -25.51 6.22
C LYS A 243 -15.17 -24.22 5.76
N ALA A 244 -14.97 -23.82 4.51
CA ALA A 244 -15.57 -22.59 4.01
C ALA A 244 -17.10 -22.70 4.06
N PRO A 245 -17.83 -21.61 4.31
CA PRO A 245 -19.28 -21.62 4.16
C PRO A 245 -19.65 -22.09 2.74
N GLU A 246 -20.60 -23.01 2.64
CA GLU A 246 -20.94 -23.62 1.35
C GLU A 246 -21.45 -22.56 0.36
N GLY A 247 -20.85 -22.53 -0.83
CA GLY A 247 -21.25 -21.62 -1.91
C GLY A 247 -20.70 -20.18 -1.81
N VAL A 248 -20.09 -19.80 -0.70
CA VAL A 248 -19.55 -18.44 -0.48
C VAL A 248 -18.05 -18.45 -0.71
N LEU A 249 -17.52 -17.45 -1.41
CA LEU A 249 -16.09 -17.24 -1.57
C LEU A 249 -15.52 -16.62 -0.28
N PRO A 250 -14.83 -17.37 0.58
CA PRO A 250 -14.40 -16.87 1.88
C PRO A 250 -13.24 -15.88 1.72
N LEU A 251 -13.29 -14.80 2.50
CA LEU A 251 -12.12 -13.99 2.80
C LEU A 251 -11.31 -14.71 3.88
N ALA A 252 -10.11 -15.15 3.52
CA ALA A 252 -9.23 -15.93 4.37
C ALA A 252 -7.95 -15.17 4.71
N PHE A 253 -7.28 -15.66 5.74
CA PHE A 253 -5.94 -15.25 6.12
C PHE A 253 -5.06 -16.47 6.39
N ASP A 254 -3.76 -16.25 6.28
CA ASP A 254 -2.74 -17.20 6.73
C ASP A 254 -2.36 -16.86 8.16
N MET A 255 -2.64 -17.76 9.11
CA MET A 255 -2.33 -17.53 10.51
C MET A 255 -0.84 -17.29 10.74
N ASN A 256 0.02 -17.85 9.90
CA ASN A 256 1.44 -17.59 10.00
C ASN A 256 1.78 -16.20 9.48
N ASP A 257 1.04 -15.65 8.52
CA ASP A 257 1.29 -14.30 7.98
C ASP A 257 0.69 -13.20 8.88
N ARG A 258 -0.20 -13.57 9.82
CA ARG A 258 -0.72 -12.64 10.82
C ARG A 258 0.29 -12.42 11.93
N GLN A 259 0.56 -11.14 12.20
CA GLN A 259 1.33 -10.70 13.34
C GLN A 259 0.36 -10.27 14.45
N HIS A 260 0.61 -10.72 15.68
CA HIS A 260 -0.12 -10.30 16.88
C HIS A 260 0.59 -9.10 17.50
N CYS A 261 0.41 -7.95 16.87
CA CYS A 261 1.07 -6.71 17.21
C CYS A 261 0.02 -5.62 17.18
N GLN A 262 -0.34 -5.07 18.34
CA GLN A 262 -1.46 -4.12 18.47
C GLN A 262 -1.36 -2.95 17.49
N LEU A 263 -0.13 -2.48 17.21
CA LEU A 263 0.12 -1.38 16.27
C LEU A 263 0.02 -1.79 14.79
N LEU A 264 0.06 -3.08 14.47
CA LEU A 264 0.00 -3.64 13.11
C LEU A 264 -1.26 -4.48 12.88
N GLU A 265 -2.18 -4.52 13.85
CA GLU A 265 -3.38 -5.37 13.82
C GLU A 265 -4.32 -5.04 12.66
N VAL A 266 -4.17 -3.89 12.00
CA VAL A 266 -5.00 -3.47 10.87
C VAL A 266 -4.24 -3.54 9.52
N ASP A 267 -3.14 -4.28 9.34
CA ASP A 267 -2.57 -4.57 7.99
C ASP A 267 -2.55 -6.08 7.73
N HIS A 268 -3.72 -6.66 7.49
CA HIS A 268 -3.81 -8.06 7.14
C HIS A 268 -3.59 -8.32 5.66
N LYS A 269 -2.73 -9.29 5.34
CA LYS A 269 -2.60 -9.87 4.01
C LYS A 269 -3.70 -10.91 3.78
N ASP A 270 -4.92 -10.42 3.64
CA ASP A 270 -6.08 -11.25 3.38
C ASP A 270 -6.21 -11.59 1.89
N PHE A 271 -6.85 -12.72 1.61
CA PHE A 271 -7.07 -13.19 0.25
C PHE A 271 -8.36 -13.99 0.16
N PHE A 272 -8.99 -13.96 -1.01
CA PHE A 272 -10.10 -14.87 -1.29
C PHE A 272 -9.54 -16.28 -1.52
N LEU A 273 -10.05 -17.26 -0.77
CA LEU A 273 -9.58 -18.64 -0.83
C LEU A 273 -10.52 -19.49 -1.68
N VAL A 274 -9.96 -20.19 -2.66
CA VAL A 274 -10.65 -21.18 -3.50
C VAL A 274 -9.96 -22.52 -3.31
N ARG A 275 -10.70 -23.55 -2.89
CA ARG A 275 -10.21 -24.93 -2.76
C ARG A 275 -11.09 -25.87 -3.56
N GLU A 276 -10.49 -26.94 -4.08
CA GLU A 276 -11.21 -27.98 -4.81
C GLU A 276 -12.36 -28.59 -3.99
N GLN A 277 -12.11 -28.85 -2.69
CA GLN A 277 -13.11 -29.42 -1.77
C GLN A 277 -14.30 -28.50 -1.46
N ASP A 278 -14.18 -27.18 -1.67
CA ASP A 278 -15.27 -26.23 -1.45
C ASP A 278 -16.23 -26.18 -2.66
N GLY A 279 -15.84 -26.83 -3.77
CA GLY A 279 -16.64 -26.87 -4.99
C GLY A 279 -16.85 -25.49 -5.60
N ARG A 280 -18.10 -25.16 -5.92
CA ARG A 280 -18.46 -23.86 -6.50
C ARG A 280 -18.66 -22.84 -5.39
N VAL A 281 -17.80 -21.82 -5.38
CA VAL A 281 -17.91 -20.65 -4.50
C VAL A 281 -18.18 -19.39 -5.30
N SER A 282 -18.81 -18.40 -4.69
CA SER A 282 -19.13 -17.12 -5.33
C SER A 282 -19.21 -15.97 -4.33
N THR A 283 -19.06 -14.75 -4.82
CA THR A 283 -19.29 -13.51 -4.08
C THR A 283 -19.79 -12.43 -5.04
N LEU A 284 -20.36 -11.36 -4.49
CA LEU A 284 -20.79 -10.17 -5.21
C LEU A 284 -19.73 -9.07 -5.04
N VAL A 285 -19.30 -8.47 -6.15
CA VAL A 285 -18.35 -7.35 -6.12
C VAL A 285 -18.80 -6.27 -7.12
N PRO A 286 -18.98 -5.00 -6.69
CA PRO A 286 -19.05 -4.58 -5.29
C PRO A 286 -20.31 -5.13 -4.61
N ASN A 287 -20.21 -5.45 -3.32
CA ASN A 287 -21.37 -5.85 -2.51
C ASN A 287 -22.26 -4.65 -2.11
N GLU A 288 -23.37 -4.86 -1.40
CA GLU A 288 -24.31 -3.77 -1.11
C GLU A 288 -23.71 -2.71 -0.18
N ARG A 289 -22.91 -3.10 0.83
CA ARG A 289 -22.23 -2.15 1.72
C ARG A 289 -21.17 -1.32 0.99
N GLU A 290 -20.43 -1.95 0.10
CA GLU A 290 -19.47 -1.26 -0.77
C GLU A 290 -20.20 -0.25 -1.68
N LEU A 291 -21.39 -0.60 -2.19
CA LEU A 291 -22.21 0.31 -3.00
C LEU A 291 -22.76 1.49 -2.19
N GLU A 292 -23.11 1.29 -0.93
CA GLU A 292 -23.55 2.35 -0.02
C GLU A 292 -22.43 3.36 0.27
N VAL A 293 -21.23 2.86 0.57
CA VAL A 293 -20.08 3.70 0.93
C VAL A 293 -19.49 4.40 -0.29
N TYR A 294 -19.22 3.65 -1.35
CA TYR A 294 -18.46 4.15 -2.49
C TYR A 294 -19.34 4.76 -3.58
N LYS A 295 -20.66 4.65 -3.46
CA LYS A 295 -21.66 5.08 -4.44
C LYS A 295 -21.55 4.32 -5.76
N ARG A 296 -22.67 4.28 -6.49
CA ARG A 296 -22.72 3.60 -7.79
C ARG A 296 -21.97 4.42 -8.84
N SER A 297 -21.07 3.77 -9.57
CA SER A 297 -20.54 4.32 -10.83
C SER A 297 -21.69 4.55 -11.81
N THR A 298 -21.60 5.61 -12.61
CA THR A 298 -22.55 5.84 -13.71
C THR A 298 -22.32 4.89 -14.89
N ARG A 299 -21.17 4.18 -14.89
CA ARG A 299 -20.80 3.29 -15.99
C ARG A 299 -21.41 1.89 -15.80
N PRO A 300 -22.00 1.30 -16.85
CA PRO A 300 -22.55 -0.04 -16.79
C PRO A 300 -21.50 -1.15 -16.95
N GLU A 301 -20.24 -0.79 -17.22
CA GLU A 301 -19.14 -1.72 -17.52
C GLU A 301 -17.93 -1.49 -16.61
N GLY A 302 -17.21 -2.56 -16.32
CA GLY A 302 -15.98 -2.56 -15.55
C GLY A 302 -14.93 -3.53 -16.09
N ILE A 303 -13.75 -3.52 -15.46
CA ILE A 303 -12.68 -4.49 -15.68
C ILE A 303 -12.50 -5.24 -14.36
N ILE A 304 -12.35 -6.56 -14.41
CA ILE A 304 -12.05 -7.38 -13.23
C ILE A 304 -10.59 -7.81 -13.31
N MET A 305 -9.84 -7.45 -12.28
CA MET A 305 -8.43 -7.80 -12.11
C MET A 305 -8.27 -8.65 -10.86
N VAL A 306 -7.58 -9.78 -11.00
CA VAL A 306 -7.31 -10.74 -9.94
C VAL A 306 -5.80 -10.83 -9.73
N CYS A 307 -5.36 -10.61 -8.51
CA CYS A 307 -3.96 -10.74 -8.11
C CYS A 307 -3.81 -12.02 -7.28
N LEU A 308 -2.85 -12.86 -7.64
CA LEU A 308 -2.62 -14.12 -6.91
C LEU A 308 -1.68 -13.88 -5.73
N LYS A 309 -1.88 -14.62 -4.64
CA LYS A 309 -0.91 -14.67 -3.54
C LYS A 309 0.42 -15.20 -4.09
N LEU A 310 1.49 -14.43 -3.91
CA LEU A 310 2.84 -14.87 -4.27
C LEU A 310 3.30 -15.95 -3.29
N CYS A 311 3.76 -17.08 -3.82
CA CYS A 311 4.35 -18.13 -3.01
C CYS A 311 5.80 -17.76 -2.66
N PRO A 312 6.31 -18.16 -1.48
CA PRO A 312 7.71 -17.95 -1.12
C PRO A 312 8.65 -18.44 -2.23
N LEU A 313 9.61 -17.59 -2.62
CA LEU A 313 10.58 -17.87 -3.69
C LEU A 313 9.93 -18.22 -5.05
N ASN A 314 8.70 -17.76 -5.30
CA ASN A 314 7.89 -18.11 -6.48
C ASN A 314 7.69 -19.62 -6.67
N LYS A 315 7.71 -20.40 -5.58
CA LYS A 315 7.48 -21.85 -5.60
C LYS A 315 6.20 -22.19 -4.85
N CYS A 316 5.12 -22.41 -5.60
CA CYS A 316 3.86 -22.87 -5.03
C CYS A 316 3.86 -24.39 -4.84
N PRO A 317 3.16 -24.92 -3.82
CA PRO A 317 2.92 -26.37 -3.71
C PRO A 317 2.24 -26.91 -4.97
N ALA A 318 2.56 -28.15 -5.35
CA ALA A 318 2.07 -28.76 -6.61
C ALA A 318 0.54 -28.84 -6.73
N ALA A 319 -0.18 -28.77 -5.61
CA ALA A 319 -1.64 -28.77 -5.60
C ALA A 319 -2.27 -27.43 -6.05
N TYR A 320 -1.50 -26.33 -6.05
CA TYR A 320 -2.00 -25.00 -6.40
C TYR A 320 -2.25 -24.90 -7.90
N VAL A 321 -3.31 -24.18 -8.26
CA VAL A 321 -3.70 -23.93 -9.65
C VAL A 321 -3.27 -22.52 -10.03
N SER A 322 -2.54 -22.38 -11.13
CA SER A 322 -2.22 -21.06 -11.69
C SER A 322 -3.44 -20.45 -12.37
N ILE A 323 -3.56 -19.13 -12.36
CA ILE A 323 -4.64 -18.44 -13.09
C ILE A 323 -4.51 -18.57 -14.61
N ASP A 324 -3.30 -18.85 -15.12
CA ASP A 324 -3.08 -19.14 -16.54
C ASP A 324 -3.85 -20.41 -16.98
N GLU A 325 -4.15 -21.29 -16.03
CA GLU A 325 -4.93 -22.52 -16.24
C GLU A 325 -6.41 -22.26 -16.50
N ILE A 326 -6.94 -21.03 -16.30
CA ILE A 326 -8.36 -20.69 -16.62
C ILE A 326 -8.67 -20.92 -18.10
N SER A 327 -7.69 -20.67 -18.99
CA SER A 327 -7.87 -20.82 -20.43
C SER A 327 -7.53 -22.23 -20.96
N GLN A 328 -6.83 -23.04 -20.16
CA GLN A 328 -6.18 -24.27 -20.62
C GLN A 328 -6.60 -25.52 -19.86
N SER A 329 -7.19 -25.39 -18.68
CA SER A 329 -7.44 -26.51 -17.76
C SER A 329 -8.92 -26.81 -17.57
N THR A 330 -9.17 -28.03 -17.08
CA THR A 330 -10.45 -28.48 -16.55
C THR A 330 -10.55 -28.29 -15.02
N ARG A 331 -9.60 -27.60 -14.39
CA ARG A 331 -9.46 -27.56 -12.92
C ARG A 331 -10.03 -26.29 -12.29
N LEU A 332 -10.00 -25.16 -13.00
CA LEU A 332 -10.51 -23.88 -12.50
C LEU A 332 -11.43 -23.22 -13.54
N PHE A 333 -12.67 -22.96 -13.12
CA PHE A 333 -13.66 -22.27 -13.91
C PHE A 333 -14.06 -20.98 -13.20
N VAL A 334 -13.94 -19.85 -13.89
CA VAL A 334 -14.37 -18.55 -13.38
C VAL A 334 -15.52 -18.04 -14.25
N ASN A 335 -16.60 -17.64 -13.59
CA ASN A 335 -17.76 -17.03 -14.25
C ASN A 335 -18.00 -15.65 -13.64
N VAL A 336 -18.34 -14.68 -14.49
CA VAL A 336 -18.75 -13.33 -14.08
C VAL A 336 -20.17 -13.11 -14.59
N ASP A 337 -21.11 -12.87 -13.69
CA ASP A 337 -22.55 -12.74 -13.99
C ASP A 337 -23.11 -13.92 -14.81
N GLY A 338 -22.56 -15.11 -14.58
CA GLY A 338 -22.91 -16.35 -15.29
C GLY A 338 -22.34 -16.47 -16.71
N LYS A 339 -21.46 -15.55 -17.13
CA LYS A 339 -20.70 -15.66 -18.39
C LYS A 339 -19.31 -16.22 -18.09
N PRO A 340 -18.81 -17.18 -18.90
CA PRO A 340 -17.49 -17.77 -18.66
C PRO A 340 -16.36 -16.77 -18.94
N VAL A 341 -15.35 -16.80 -18.09
CA VAL A 341 -14.04 -16.22 -18.38
C VAL A 341 -13.35 -17.14 -19.37
N THR A 342 -12.98 -16.60 -20.53
CA THR A 342 -12.36 -17.32 -21.65
C THR A 342 -10.83 -17.20 -21.66
N GLY A 343 -10.27 -16.31 -20.84
CA GLY A 343 -8.84 -16.23 -20.62
C GLY A 343 -8.44 -15.10 -19.69
N VAL A 344 -7.14 -14.85 -19.60
CA VAL A 344 -6.57 -13.81 -18.76
C VAL A 344 -5.50 -13.00 -19.49
N ARG A 345 -5.30 -11.76 -19.06
CA ARG A 345 -4.19 -10.89 -19.50
C ARG A 345 -3.36 -10.47 -18.30
N LYS A 346 -2.11 -10.88 -18.28
CA LYS A 346 -1.17 -10.54 -17.20
C LYS A 346 -0.85 -9.04 -17.21
N VAL A 347 -0.85 -8.46 -16.02
CA VAL A 347 -0.50 -7.06 -15.72
C VAL A 347 0.32 -7.08 -14.43
N ASP A 348 1.64 -7.00 -14.57
CA ASP A 348 2.57 -7.17 -13.45
C ASP A 348 2.32 -8.51 -12.71
N ASN A 349 2.00 -8.48 -11.41
CA ASN A 349 1.66 -9.65 -10.59
C ASN A 349 0.16 -9.99 -10.56
N CYS A 350 -0.64 -9.31 -11.38
CA CYS A 350 -2.08 -9.47 -11.46
C CYS A 350 -2.53 -9.88 -12.86
N ASN A 351 -3.81 -10.25 -12.99
CA ASN A 351 -4.38 -10.81 -14.20
C ASN A 351 -5.78 -10.26 -14.43
N ILE A 352 -6.02 -9.72 -15.62
CA ILE A 352 -7.33 -9.22 -16.02
C ILE A 352 -8.12 -10.34 -16.66
N LEU A 353 -9.35 -10.52 -16.19
CA LEU A 353 -10.26 -11.53 -16.72
C LEU A 353 -10.80 -11.11 -18.09
N VAL A 354 -10.71 -12.02 -19.06
CA VAL A 354 -11.20 -11.84 -20.43
C VAL A 354 -12.43 -12.71 -20.63
N GLY A 355 -13.53 -12.13 -21.08
CA GLY A 355 -14.72 -12.86 -21.54
C GLY A 355 -14.84 -12.86 -23.07
N GLU A 356 -15.98 -13.33 -23.57
CA GLU A 356 -16.27 -13.37 -25.02
C GLU A 356 -16.17 -12.01 -25.72
N ARG A 357 -16.52 -10.93 -25.01
CA ARG A 357 -16.47 -9.54 -25.52
C ARG A 357 -15.17 -8.81 -25.17
N GLY A 358 -14.14 -9.53 -24.75
CA GLY A 358 -12.86 -8.96 -24.32
C GLY A 358 -12.80 -8.71 -22.81
N ILE A 359 -12.06 -7.67 -22.40
CA ILE A 359 -11.75 -7.39 -20.99
C ILE A 359 -12.87 -6.65 -20.22
N ARG A 360 -13.94 -6.24 -20.91
CA ARG A 360 -15.02 -5.44 -20.33
C ARG A 360 -16.17 -6.34 -19.91
N TRP A 361 -16.60 -6.16 -18.67
CA TRP A 361 -17.72 -6.87 -18.06
C TRP A 361 -18.83 -5.87 -17.80
N GLY A 362 -19.99 -6.09 -18.39
CA GLY A 362 -21.16 -5.23 -18.23
C GLY A 362 -22.29 -5.93 -17.50
N ARG A 363 -23.14 -5.14 -16.82
CA ARG A 363 -24.36 -5.64 -16.19
C ARG A 363 -25.24 -6.37 -17.20
N LYS A 364 -25.92 -7.43 -16.72
CA LYS A 364 -27.02 -8.06 -17.46
C LYS A 364 -28.21 -7.13 -17.58
#